data_AF-A0A7J4N3B3-F1
#
_entry.id   AF-A0A7J4N3B3-F1
#
_cell.length_a   1.000
_cell.length_b   1.000
_cell.length_c   1.000
_cell.angle_alpha   90.00
_cell.angle_beta   90.00
_cell.angle_gamma   90.00
#
_symmetry.space_group_name_H-M   'P 1'
#
loop_
_entity.id
_entity.type
_entity.pdbx_description
1 polymer ?
#
loop_
_entity_poly.entity_id
_entity_poly.type
_entity_poly.pdbx_seq_one_letter_code
_entity_poly.pdbx_strand_id
1 'polypeptide(L)'
;MIEMQDNPIKFEGDFSSLWRLDVMPPIYGLSWWWYWVLILVPDPDKPSRSRQLMTLWSTKETKAVRVSGHWWEPGSRMHKDEHGGFVIPGMVCAWWYDGETMHEPLTMRECRMAVVGDTHPLWPGQGDGLGAGAVIPIEREDLSMGMSPGNESMWVSLSSDREARSRGAPS
;
A
#
# COMPACT_ATOMS: atom_id res chain seq x y z
N MET A 1 27.65 -0.57 28.77
CA MET A 1 26.18 -0.50 28.68
C MET A 1 25.86 0.25 27.43
N ILE A 2 25.18 -0.36 26.47
CA ILE A 2 24.67 0.35 25.29
C ILE A 2 23.44 1.10 25.80
N GLU A 3 23.46 2.43 25.74
CA GLU A 3 22.26 3.22 26.00
C GLU A 3 21.18 2.75 25.04
N MET A 4 20.08 2.25 25.61
CA MET A 4 18.88 1.94 24.85
C MET A 4 18.37 3.29 24.35
N GLN A 5 18.60 3.56 23.07
CA GLN A 5 18.07 4.74 22.39
C GLN A 5 16.57 4.78 22.66
N ASP A 6 16.04 5.91 23.14
CA ASP A 6 14.60 6.06 23.34
C ASP A 6 13.88 5.67 22.05
N ASN A 7 12.88 4.78 22.16
CA ASN A 7 12.12 4.36 20.99
C ASN A 7 11.52 5.60 20.32
N PRO A 8 11.67 5.77 19.00
CA PRO A 8 11.08 6.91 18.32
C PRO A 8 9.57 6.91 18.51
N ILE A 9 9.02 8.04 18.97
CA ILE A 9 7.57 8.22 19.21
C ILE A 9 6.80 8.58 17.93
N LYS A 10 7.51 8.89 16.84
CA LYS A 10 6.96 9.19 15.52
C LYS A 10 7.95 8.80 14.42
N PHE A 11 7.45 8.62 13.21
CA PHE A 11 8.29 8.51 12.01
C PHE A 11 9.00 9.85 11.74
N GLU A 12 10.29 9.77 11.43
CA GLU A 12 11.12 10.93 11.10
C GLU A 12 11.40 11.00 9.59
N GLY A 13 11.60 12.21 9.09
CA GLY A 13 11.81 12.49 7.67
C GLY A 13 10.79 13.45 7.08
N ASP A 14 10.96 13.78 5.80
CA ASP A 14 10.00 14.59 5.04
C ASP A 14 9.01 13.67 4.30
N PHE A 15 7.77 13.65 4.77
CA PHE A 15 6.67 12.87 4.17
C PHE A 15 5.70 13.75 3.37
N SER A 16 5.99 15.04 3.18
CA SER A 16 5.09 15.99 2.51
C SER A 16 4.73 15.60 1.07
N SER A 17 5.57 14.78 0.43
CA SER A 17 5.39 14.27 -0.94
C SER A 17 4.97 12.80 -1.01
N LEU A 18 4.79 12.10 0.11
CA LEU A 18 4.54 10.66 0.14
C LEU A 18 3.31 10.26 -0.70
N TRP A 19 2.26 11.08 -0.67
CA TRP A 19 1.00 10.83 -1.37
C TRP A 19 0.92 11.47 -2.77
N ARG A 20 2.04 12.02 -3.27
CA ARG A 20 2.10 12.73 -4.56
C ARG A 20 2.58 11.80 -5.67
N LEU A 21 1.71 11.55 -6.64
CA LEU A 21 2.03 10.75 -7.82
C LEU A 21 2.43 11.60 -9.04
N ASP A 22 2.40 12.93 -8.92
CA ASP A 22 2.60 13.88 -10.02
C ASP A 22 3.89 14.68 -9.91
N VAL A 23 4.87 14.21 -9.12
CA VAL A 23 6.16 14.90 -8.94
C VAL A 23 6.90 15.08 -10.28
N MET A 24 6.69 14.16 -11.22
CA MET A 24 7.20 14.25 -12.58
C MET A 24 6.09 13.91 -13.60
N PRO A 25 6.14 14.48 -14.82
CA PRO A 25 5.24 14.09 -15.89
C PRO A 25 5.32 12.59 -16.20
N PRO A 26 4.19 11.93 -16.49
CA PRO A 26 4.18 10.51 -16.78
C PRO A 26 4.79 10.21 -18.16
N ILE A 27 5.62 9.18 -18.25
CA ILE A 27 6.17 8.64 -19.48
C ILE A 27 5.44 7.34 -19.80
N TYR A 28 4.74 7.34 -20.93
CA TYR A 28 3.94 6.20 -21.35
C TYR A 28 4.77 4.92 -21.51
N GLY A 29 4.30 3.83 -20.90
CA GLY A 29 4.96 2.53 -20.83
C GLY A 29 6.04 2.41 -19.73
N LEU A 30 6.52 3.52 -19.18
CA LEU A 30 7.66 3.56 -18.27
C LEU A 30 7.29 4.04 -16.85
N SER A 31 6.40 5.02 -16.71
CA SER A 31 6.01 5.52 -15.39
C SER A 31 5.14 4.51 -14.65
N TRP A 32 5.65 4.09 -13.49
CA TRP A 32 5.00 3.17 -12.56
C TRP A 32 5.06 3.78 -11.16
N TRP A 33 3.90 3.94 -10.54
CA TRP A 33 3.79 4.40 -9.17
C TRP A 33 3.33 3.25 -8.29
N TRP A 34 3.92 3.18 -7.10
CA TRP A 34 3.59 2.13 -6.17
C TRP A 34 3.88 2.53 -4.73
N TYR A 35 3.04 2.01 -3.84
CA TYR A 35 3.31 1.90 -2.41
C TYR A 35 3.61 0.44 -2.12
N TRP A 36 4.76 0.16 -1.52
CA TRP A 36 5.15 -1.19 -1.14
C TRP A 36 5.45 -1.19 0.35
N VAL A 37 4.68 -2.00 1.09
CA VAL A 37 4.89 -2.23 2.51
C VAL A 37 5.38 -3.65 2.72
N LEU A 38 6.46 -3.79 3.49
CA LEU A 38 7.00 -5.05 3.98
C LEU A 38 6.90 -5.06 5.51
N ILE A 39 6.09 -5.96 6.06
CA ILE A 39 5.96 -6.16 7.51
C ILE A 39 6.65 -7.47 7.87
N LEU A 40 7.70 -7.37 8.69
CA LEU A 40 8.40 -8.52 9.24
C LEU A 40 7.82 -8.84 10.61
N VAL A 41 7.25 -10.03 10.75
CA VAL A 41 6.65 -10.50 12.00
C VAL A 41 7.56 -11.61 12.58
N PRO A 42 7.93 -11.55 13.86
CA PRO A 42 8.66 -12.64 14.50
C PRO A 42 7.93 -13.98 14.34
N ASP A 43 8.64 -15.03 13.96
CA ASP A 43 8.07 -16.39 13.94
C ASP A 43 8.08 -16.94 15.37
N PRO A 44 6.92 -17.15 16.03
CA PRO A 44 6.86 -17.65 17.40
C PRO A 44 7.48 -19.04 17.56
N ASP A 45 7.50 -19.84 16.50
CA ASP A 45 7.99 -21.22 16.53
C ASP A 45 9.48 -21.32 16.20
N LYS A 46 10.00 -20.39 15.37
CA LYS A 46 11.40 -20.35 14.95
C LYS A 46 11.95 -18.92 14.96
N PRO A 47 12.41 -18.42 16.12
CA PRO A 47 12.86 -17.03 16.28
C PRO A 47 14.04 -16.59 15.39
N SER A 48 14.74 -17.53 14.74
CA SER A 48 15.83 -17.25 13.79
C SER A 48 15.35 -16.79 12.41
N ARG A 49 14.03 -16.78 12.15
CA ARG A 49 13.43 -16.27 10.91
C ARG A 49 12.19 -15.42 11.19
N SER A 50 11.81 -14.61 10.21
CA SER A 50 10.58 -13.82 10.23
C SER A 50 9.54 -14.41 9.28
N ARG A 51 8.27 -14.27 9.67
CA ARG A 51 7.14 -14.28 8.75
C ARG A 51 7.06 -12.91 8.06
N GLN A 52 6.55 -12.86 6.84
CA GLN A 52 6.65 -11.64 6.03
C GLN A 52 5.36 -11.38 5.28
N LEU A 53 4.76 -10.21 5.51
CA LEU A 53 3.69 -9.68 4.69
C LEU A 53 4.25 -8.65 3.73
N MET A 54 4.03 -8.86 2.44
CA MET A 54 4.39 -7.92 1.38
C MET A 54 3.11 -7.48 0.71
N THR A 55 2.85 -6.17 0.66
CA THR A 55 1.67 -5.63 -0.01
C THR A 55 2.07 -4.47 -0.92
N LEU A 56 1.51 -4.49 -2.13
CA LEU A 56 1.76 -3.53 -3.19
C LEU A 56 0.45 -2.91 -3.66
N TRP A 57 0.35 -1.59 -3.59
CA TRP A 57 -0.67 -0.80 -4.29
C TRP A 57 0.01 -0.13 -5.46
N SER A 58 -0.44 -0.38 -6.69
CA SER A 58 0.29 0.15 -7.83
C SER A 58 -0.57 0.51 -9.03
N THR A 59 -0.09 1.48 -9.80
CA THR A 59 -0.66 1.90 -11.08
C THR A 59 0.46 2.20 -12.06
N LYS A 60 0.23 1.96 -13.35
CA LYS A 60 1.22 2.18 -14.40
C LYS A 60 0.58 2.93 -15.56
N GLU A 61 1.29 3.94 -16.09
CA GLU A 61 0.87 4.60 -17.33
C GLU A 61 1.21 3.67 -18.50
N THR A 62 0.26 2.84 -18.91
CA THR A 62 0.42 1.87 -20.01
C THR A 62 -0.95 1.49 -20.58
N LYS A 63 -0.99 0.86 -21.76
CA LYS A 63 -2.22 0.24 -22.28
C LYS A 63 -2.56 -1.05 -21.54
N ALA A 64 -1.54 -1.85 -21.25
CA ALA A 64 -1.66 -3.13 -20.56
C ALA A 64 -0.33 -3.51 -19.93
N VAL A 65 -0.37 -4.37 -18.92
CA VAL A 65 0.82 -5.04 -18.36
C VAL A 65 0.44 -6.43 -17.89
N ARG A 66 1.39 -7.38 -18.00
CA ARG A 66 1.22 -8.73 -17.49
C ARG A 66 1.97 -8.87 -16.17
N VAL A 67 1.27 -9.23 -15.10
CA VAL A 67 1.81 -9.42 -13.75
C VAL A 67 1.44 -10.81 -13.26
N SER A 68 2.43 -11.64 -12.91
CA SER A 68 2.20 -13.00 -12.39
C SER A 68 1.22 -13.85 -13.21
N GLY A 69 1.30 -13.76 -14.54
CA GLY A 69 0.43 -14.48 -15.46
C GLY A 69 -0.91 -13.80 -15.77
N HIS A 70 -1.32 -12.81 -14.97
CA HIS A 70 -2.54 -12.02 -15.13
C HIS A 70 -2.32 -10.79 -16.02
N TRP A 71 -3.27 -10.49 -16.91
CA TRP A 71 -3.24 -9.28 -17.72
C TRP A 71 -4.06 -8.19 -17.04
N TRP A 72 -3.43 -7.06 -16.76
CA TRP A 72 -4.11 -5.87 -16.25
C TRP A 72 -4.18 -4.79 -17.34
N GLU A 73 -5.37 -4.26 -17.56
CA GLU A 73 -5.66 -3.14 -18.44
C GLU A 73 -6.28 -2.00 -17.62
N PRO A 74 -5.67 -0.81 -17.53
CA PRO A 74 -6.11 0.21 -16.58
C PRO A 74 -7.52 0.76 -16.84
N GLY A 75 -8.01 0.67 -18.09
CA GLY A 75 -9.32 1.18 -18.52
C GLY A 75 -9.50 2.71 -18.46
N SER A 76 -8.65 3.42 -17.71
CA SER A 76 -8.61 4.87 -17.59
C SER A 76 -7.19 5.34 -17.24
N ARG A 77 -6.96 6.66 -17.23
CA ARG A 77 -5.74 7.26 -16.70
C ARG A 77 -5.94 7.72 -15.26
N MET A 78 -4.82 7.98 -14.57
CA MET A 78 -4.83 8.71 -13.31
C MET A 78 -5.52 10.07 -13.49
N HIS A 79 -6.37 10.41 -12.54
CA HIS A 79 -6.99 11.73 -12.41
C HIS A 79 -6.53 12.38 -11.11
N LYS A 80 -6.28 13.69 -11.14
CA LYS A 80 -5.98 14.52 -9.98
C LYS A 80 -7.08 15.57 -9.85
N ASP A 81 -7.64 15.71 -8.65
CA ASP A 81 -8.65 16.73 -8.37
C ASP A 81 -8.02 18.10 -8.00
N GLU A 82 -8.89 19.08 -7.74
CA GLU A 82 -8.50 20.45 -7.41
C GLU A 82 -7.84 20.61 -6.03
N HIS A 83 -8.03 19.64 -5.13
CA HIS A 83 -7.45 19.62 -3.79
C HIS A 83 -6.16 18.77 -3.72
N GLY A 84 -5.78 18.15 -4.83
CA GLY A 84 -4.55 17.38 -4.97
C GLY A 84 -4.68 15.90 -4.62
N GLY A 85 -5.89 15.41 -4.40
CA GLY A 85 -6.18 13.97 -4.33
C GLY A 85 -6.08 13.31 -5.71
N PHE A 86 -5.83 12.01 -5.71
CA PHE A 86 -5.76 11.21 -6.93
C PHE A 86 -6.82 10.10 -6.94
N VAL A 87 -7.32 9.81 -8.13
CA VAL A 87 -8.00 8.54 -8.42
C VAL A 87 -7.17 7.81 -9.47
N ILE A 88 -6.69 6.63 -9.11
CA ILE A 88 -5.84 5.79 -9.96
C ILE A 88 -6.53 4.46 -10.25
N PRO A 89 -6.56 3.99 -11.51
CA PRO A 89 -6.80 2.58 -11.78
C PRO A 89 -5.53 1.80 -11.45
N GLY A 90 -5.65 0.64 -10.82
CA GLY A 90 -4.47 -0.11 -10.44
C GLY A 90 -4.77 -1.48 -9.90
N MET A 91 -3.79 -2.04 -9.20
CA MET A 91 -3.91 -3.31 -8.53
C MET A 91 -3.40 -3.25 -7.09
N VAL A 92 -4.07 -4.01 -6.24
CA VAL A 92 -3.56 -4.41 -4.92
C VAL A 92 -3.11 -5.86 -5.01
N CYS A 93 -1.84 -6.10 -4.76
CA CYS A 93 -1.26 -7.43 -4.72
C CYS A 93 -0.58 -7.66 -3.37
N ALA A 94 -0.78 -8.83 -2.80
CA ALA A 94 -0.15 -9.20 -1.54
C ALA A 94 0.40 -10.63 -1.57
N TRP A 95 1.38 -10.86 -0.71
CA TRP A 95 2.07 -12.13 -0.53
C TRP A 95 2.34 -12.34 0.96
N TRP A 96 2.18 -13.58 1.42
CA TRP A 96 2.45 -13.95 2.80
C TRP A 96 3.42 -15.10 2.87
N TYR A 97 4.57 -14.87 3.50
CA TYR A 97 5.46 -15.94 3.91
C TYR A 97 5.19 -16.28 5.36
N ASP A 98 4.68 -17.50 5.62
CA ASP A 98 4.31 -17.94 6.98
C ASP A 98 5.49 -18.42 7.83
N GLY A 99 6.71 -18.32 7.30
CA GLY A 99 7.92 -18.87 7.88
C GLY A 99 8.41 -20.13 7.16
N GLU A 100 7.55 -20.83 6.43
CA GLU A 100 7.87 -22.07 5.71
C GLU A 100 7.46 -22.04 4.24
N THR A 101 6.26 -21.53 3.96
CA THR A 101 5.64 -21.53 2.64
C THR A 101 5.31 -20.10 2.21
N MET A 102 5.51 -19.82 0.92
CA MET A 102 5.04 -18.59 0.29
C MET A 102 3.60 -18.78 -0.19
N HIS A 103 2.67 -17.99 0.34
CA HIS A 103 1.30 -17.90 -0.12
C HIS A 103 1.21 -16.80 -1.17
N GLU A 104 1.22 -17.21 -2.45
CA GLU A 104 1.22 -16.29 -3.58
C GLU A 104 0.21 -16.67 -4.69
N PRO A 105 -0.56 -15.70 -5.21
CA PRO A 105 -0.89 -14.45 -4.53
C PRO A 105 -1.68 -14.73 -3.24
N LEU A 106 -1.45 -13.93 -2.21
CA LEU A 106 -2.32 -13.84 -1.04
C LEU A 106 -3.61 -13.10 -1.40
N THR A 107 -3.42 -11.98 -2.10
CA THR A 107 -4.47 -11.11 -2.62
C THR A 107 -4.05 -10.62 -4.00
N MET A 108 -4.96 -10.63 -4.97
CA MET A 108 -4.76 -9.96 -6.27
C MET A 108 -6.08 -9.32 -6.71
N ARG A 109 -6.14 -7.98 -6.72
CA ARG A 109 -7.36 -7.21 -7.03
C ARG A 109 -7.07 -6.10 -8.00
N GLU A 110 -7.78 -6.10 -9.12
CA GLU A 110 -7.90 -4.90 -9.96
C GLU A 110 -8.95 -3.98 -9.36
N CYS A 111 -8.59 -2.74 -9.09
CA CYS A 111 -9.52 -1.76 -8.53
C CYS A 111 -9.12 -0.34 -8.87
N ARG A 112 -10.06 0.59 -8.68
CA ARG A 112 -9.71 2.01 -8.56
C ARG A 112 -9.31 2.29 -7.13
N MET A 113 -8.33 3.15 -6.94
CA MET A 113 -7.86 3.57 -5.62
C MET A 113 -7.89 5.09 -5.54
N ALA A 114 -8.38 5.61 -4.41
CA ALA A 114 -8.17 6.99 -4.04
C ALA A 114 -6.83 7.13 -3.33
N VAL A 115 -6.05 8.17 -3.63
CA VAL A 115 -4.82 8.51 -2.90
C VAL A 115 -4.99 9.94 -2.41
N VAL A 116 -5.02 10.12 -1.09
CA VAL A 116 -5.30 11.42 -0.46
C VAL A 116 -4.33 11.68 0.68
N GLY A 117 -3.84 12.92 0.77
CA GLY A 117 -3.14 13.41 1.96
C GLY A 117 -4.13 13.84 3.05
N ASP A 118 -3.62 14.03 4.26
CA ASP A 118 -4.40 14.46 5.43
C ASP A 118 -4.95 15.89 5.34
N THR A 119 -4.41 16.71 4.43
CA THR A 119 -4.93 18.06 4.12
C THR A 119 -6.11 18.06 3.15
N HIS A 120 -6.44 16.90 2.56
CA HIS A 120 -7.52 16.78 1.60
C HIS A 120 -8.90 16.86 2.30
N PRO A 121 -9.92 17.54 1.74
CA PRO A 121 -11.25 17.66 2.39
C PRO A 121 -11.99 16.35 2.63
N LEU A 122 -11.61 15.28 1.92
CA LEU A 122 -12.15 13.92 2.13
C LEU A 122 -11.47 13.17 3.28
N TRP A 123 -10.42 13.72 3.89
CA TRP A 123 -9.80 13.11 5.05
C TRP A 123 -10.80 13.14 6.22
N PRO A 124 -11.04 12.00 6.92
CA PRO A 124 -12.11 11.91 7.91
C PRO A 124 -11.84 12.66 9.23
N GLY A 125 -10.67 13.27 9.38
CA GLY A 125 -10.26 13.99 10.59
C GLY A 125 -9.52 15.28 10.29
N GLN A 126 -8.94 15.88 11.34
CA GLN A 126 -8.04 17.02 11.18
C GLN A 126 -6.66 16.51 10.76
N GLY A 127 -6.17 16.97 9.61
CA GLY A 127 -4.78 16.76 9.18
C GLY A 127 -3.87 17.87 9.69
N ASP A 128 -2.59 17.52 9.82
CA ASP A 128 -1.53 18.44 10.23
C ASP A 128 -0.68 18.91 9.04
N GLY A 129 -0.85 18.29 7.87
CA GLY A 129 -0.07 18.57 6.67
C GLY A 129 1.39 18.13 6.77
N LEU A 130 1.68 17.20 7.69
CA LEU A 130 3.01 16.69 7.96
C LEU A 130 3.31 15.37 7.23
N GLY A 131 2.47 14.99 6.27
CA GLY A 131 2.66 13.81 5.42
C GLY A 131 1.81 12.59 5.79
N ALA A 132 0.80 12.76 6.64
CA ALA A 132 -0.25 11.77 6.81
C ALA A 132 -1.15 11.69 5.57
N GLY A 133 -1.86 10.58 5.42
CA GLY A 133 -2.62 10.27 4.20
C GLY A 133 -2.84 8.77 4.01
N ALA A 134 -3.47 8.39 2.90
CA ALA A 134 -3.78 7.01 2.61
C ALA A 134 -3.92 6.72 1.12
N VAL A 135 -3.69 5.46 0.74
CA VAL A 135 -4.19 4.84 -0.49
C VAL A 135 -5.35 3.90 -0.13
N ILE A 136 -6.49 4.13 -0.77
CA ILE A 136 -7.78 3.53 -0.42
C ILE A 136 -8.37 2.87 -1.67
N PRO A 137 -8.23 1.55 -1.81
CA PRO A 137 -8.95 0.78 -2.81
C PRO A 137 -10.47 0.90 -2.65
N ILE A 138 -11.15 1.22 -3.75
CA ILE A 138 -12.61 1.30 -3.82
C ILE A 138 -13.12 -0.11 -4.08
N GLU A 139 -13.17 -0.90 -3.01
CA GLU A 139 -13.55 -2.31 -3.02
C GLU A 139 -14.50 -2.66 -1.87
N ARG A 140 -15.06 -3.87 -1.92
CA ARG A 140 -15.94 -4.38 -0.85
C ARG A 140 -15.19 -4.64 0.45
N GLU A 141 -13.96 -5.13 0.34
CA GLU A 141 -13.06 -5.36 1.47
C GLU A 141 -12.14 -4.15 1.61
N ASP A 142 -11.82 -3.78 2.84
CA ASP A 142 -10.83 -2.73 3.08
C ASP A 142 -9.43 -3.30 2.82
N LEU A 143 -8.79 -2.74 1.79
CA LEU A 143 -7.43 -3.07 1.40
C LEU A 143 -6.55 -1.83 1.51
N SER A 144 -6.89 -0.86 2.36
CA SER A 144 -6.19 0.41 2.45
C SER A 144 -4.88 0.32 3.22
N MET A 145 -3.99 1.28 2.97
CA MET A 145 -2.92 1.61 3.89
C MET A 145 -2.84 3.11 4.08
N GLY A 146 -2.34 3.54 5.22
CA GLY A 146 -2.20 4.96 5.51
C GLY A 146 -1.31 5.27 6.70
N MET A 147 -1.06 6.57 6.87
CA MET A 147 -0.37 7.15 8.01
C MET A 147 -1.29 8.14 8.71
N SER A 148 -1.33 8.06 10.04
CA SER A 148 -2.13 8.95 10.88
C SER A 148 -1.48 10.33 10.98
N PRO A 149 -2.27 11.40 11.22
CA PRO A 149 -1.73 12.73 11.55
C PRO A 149 -0.69 12.65 12.68
N GLY A 150 0.26 13.60 12.69
CA GLY A 150 1.42 13.58 13.60
C GLY A 150 2.55 12.59 13.25
N ASN A 151 2.37 11.74 12.23
CA ASN A 151 3.33 10.68 11.83
C ASN A 151 3.62 9.67 12.95
N GLU A 152 2.66 9.44 13.86
CA GLU A 152 2.85 8.59 15.04
C GLU A 152 2.55 7.12 14.77
N SER A 153 1.75 6.84 13.74
CA SER A 153 1.33 5.48 13.40
C SER A 153 1.02 5.34 11.91
N MET A 154 1.14 4.10 11.44
CA MET A 154 0.67 3.67 10.13
C MET A 154 -0.26 2.47 10.31
N TRP A 155 -1.16 2.26 9.36
CA TRP A 155 -2.00 1.07 9.31
C TRP A 155 -1.95 0.43 7.92
N VAL A 156 -2.21 -0.86 7.91
CA VAL A 156 -2.44 -1.66 6.71
C VAL A 156 -3.65 -2.54 6.98
N SER A 157 -4.59 -2.51 6.06
CA SER A 157 -5.77 -3.37 6.03
C SER A 157 -5.66 -4.28 4.82
N LEU A 158 -5.90 -5.56 5.01
CA LEU A 158 -5.78 -6.56 3.96
C LEU A 158 -6.69 -7.74 4.26
N SER A 159 -7.14 -8.43 3.22
CA SER A 159 -7.90 -9.68 3.32
C SER A 159 -7.41 -10.67 2.28
N SER A 160 -7.28 -11.93 2.68
CA SER A 160 -6.81 -12.99 1.78
C SER A 160 -7.92 -13.48 0.87
N ASP A 161 -7.54 -13.79 -0.36
CA ASP A 161 -8.43 -14.36 -1.36
C ASP A 161 -9.00 -15.69 -0.89
N ARG A 162 -10.23 -16.00 -1.31
CA ARG A 162 -10.86 -17.29 -0.97
C ARG A 162 -9.98 -18.48 -1.39
N GLU A 163 -9.35 -18.37 -2.55
CA GLU A 163 -8.42 -19.39 -3.05
C GLU A 163 -7.18 -19.50 -2.15
N ALA A 164 -6.55 -18.38 -1.79
CA ALA A 164 -5.40 -18.39 -0.88
C ALA A 164 -5.74 -19.02 0.47
N ARG A 165 -6.89 -18.66 1.05
CA ARG A 165 -7.40 -19.26 2.29
C ARG A 165 -7.64 -20.76 2.16
N SER A 166 -8.18 -21.22 1.02
CA SER A 166 -8.36 -22.65 0.75
C SER A 166 -7.04 -23.44 0.68
N ARG A 167 -5.92 -22.74 0.43
CA ARG A 167 -4.55 -23.29 0.45
C ARG A 167 -3.83 -23.11 1.79
N GLY A 168 -4.51 -22.59 2.81
CA GLY A 168 -3.98 -22.44 4.17
C GLY A 168 -3.47 -21.03 4.52
N ALA A 169 -3.68 -20.03 3.67
CA ALA A 169 -3.36 -18.65 4.02
C ALA A 169 -4.27 -18.11 5.15
N PRO A 170 -3.78 -17.18 5.99
CA PRO A 170 -4.59 -16.54 7.02
C PRO A 170 -5.78 -15.78 6.42
N SER A 171 -6.82 -15.52 7.21
CA SER A 171 -8.02 -14.81 6.75
C SER A 171 -7.78 -13.34 6.48
#